data_AF-A0A8S3G2L1-F1
#
_entry.id   AF-A0A8S3G2L1-F1
#
_cell.length_a   1.000
_cell.length_b   1.000
_cell.length_c   1.000
_cell.angle_alpha   90.00
_cell.angle_beta   90.00
_cell.angle_gamma   90.00
#
_symmetry.space_group_name_H-M   'P 1'
#
loop_
_entity.id
_entity.type
_entity.pdbx_description
1 polymer ?
#
loop_
_entity_poly.entity_id
_entity_poly.type
_entity_poly.pdbx_seq_one_letter_code
_entity_poly.pdbx_strand_id
1 'polypeptide(L)' 'DPWTHKIVPGNTFWLLTQKYGCTLDEIIAANQDIDPLKLQVDQLVQLPSA' A
#
# COMPACT_ATOMS: atom_id res chain seq x y z
N ASP A 1 13.10 5.86 -6.89
CA ASP A 1 12.87 4.43 -6.69
C ASP A 1 11.63 4.20 -5.85
N PRO A 2 10.54 3.70 -6.44
CA PRO A 2 9.42 3.24 -5.63
C PRO A 2 9.87 2.02 -4.84
N TRP A 3 9.77 2.12 -3.52
CA TRP A 3 9.99 0.99 -2.63
C TRP A 3 8.64 0.31 -2.36
N THR A 4 8.63 -1.02 -2.32
CA THR A 4 7.40 -1.82 -2.26
C THR A 4 7.24 -2.50 -0.91
N HIS A 5 6.00 -2.60 -0.43
CA HIS A 5 5.63 -3.46 0.69
C HIS A 5 4.93 -4.72 0.20
N LYS A 6 5.40 -5.89 0.65
CA LYS A 6 4.75 -7.17 0.40
C LYS A 6 3.70 -7.44 1.48
N ILE A 7 2.44 -7.58 1.08
CA ILE A 7 1.33 -7.79 1.99
C ILE A 7 1.43 -9.15 2.69
N VAL A 8 1.20 -9.14 4.00
CA VAL A 8 1.11 -10.32 4.85
C VAL A 8 -0.21 -10.33 5.62
N PRO A 9 -0.64 -11.48 6.18
CA PRO A 9 -1.85 -11.55 7.00
C PRO A 9 -1.87 -10.48 8.09
N GLY A 10 -2.99 -9.77 8.20
CA GLY A 10 -3.17 -8.68 9.17
C GLY A 10 -2.77 -7.28 8.67
N ASN A 11 -2.19 -7.15 7.47
CA ASN A 11 -2.04 -5.82 6.86
C ASN A 11 -3.39 -5.25 6.43
N THR A 12 -3.52 -3.94 6.60
CA THR A 12 -4.59 -3.12 6.05
C THR A 12 -3.96 -1.84 5.51
N PHE A 13 -4.55 -1.22 4.48
CA PHE A 13 -4.02 0.05 3.98
C PHE A 13 -3.88 1.11 5.07
N TRP A 14 -4.82 1.15 6.03
CA TRP A 14 -4.72 2.04 7.18
C TRP A 14 -3.43 1.79 7.99
N LEU A 15 -3.08 0.54 8.30
CA LEU A 15 -1.83 0.24 9.00
C LEU A 15 -0.59 0.63 8.17
N LEU A 16 -0.64 0.46 6.85
CA LEU A 16 0.42 0.92 5.95
C LEU A 16 0.59 2.45 5.99
N THR A 17 -0.51 3.21 5.98
CA THR A 17 -0.47 4.68 6.07
C THR A 17 0.21 5.16 7.36
N GLN A 18 -0.14 4.56 8.50
CA GLN A 18 0.46 4.90 9.80
C GLN A 18 1.92 4.49 9.86
N LYS A 19 2.26 3.29 9.36
CA LYS A 19 3.63 2.77 9.39
C LYS A 19 4.58 3.60 8.53
N TYR A 20 4.09 4.10 7.40
CA TYR A 20 4.92 4.73 6.37
C TYR A 20 4.75 6.24 6.26
N GLY A 21 3.89 6.84 7.08
CA GLY A 21 3.71 8.28 7.13
C GLY A 21 3.18 8.86 5.82
N CYS A 22 2.25 8.14 5.18
CA CYS A 22 1.59 8.57 3.95
C CYS A 22 0.06 8.47 4.10
N THR A 23 -0.68 8.96 3.12
CA THR A 23 -2.14 8.90 3.06
C THR A 23 -2.61 7.72 2.22
N LEU A 24 -3.87 7.32 2.41
CA LEU A 24 -4.49 6.28 1.60
C LEU A 24 -4.52 6.68 0.12
N ASP A 25 -4.84 7.94 -0.16
CA ASP A 25 -4.93 8.47 -1.53
C ASP A 25 -3.58 8.42 -2.25
N GLU A 26 -2.47 8.71 -1.56
CA GLU A 26 -1.13 8.57 -2.14
C GLU A 26 -0.79 7.12 -2.46
N ILE A 27 -1.18 6.17 -1.60
CA ILE A 27 -1.00 4.75 -1.88
C ILE A 27 -1.86 4.34 -3.09
N ILE A 28 -3.13 4.75 -3.16
CA ILE A 28 -4.02 4.42 -4.29
C ILE A 28 -3.50 5.03 -5.59
N ALA A 29 -3.04 6.28 -5.56
CA ALA A 29 -2.49 6.97 -6.71
C ALA A 29 -1.24 6.27 -7.28
N ALA A 30 -0.42 5.67 -6.42
CA ALA A 30 0.75 4.87 -6.80
C ALA A 30 0.41 3.46 -7.30
N ASN A 31 -0.84 2.99 -7.11
CA ASN A 31 -1.26 1.62 -7.40
C ASN A 31 -2.64 1.58 -8.09
N GLN A 32 -2.78 2.28 -9.22
CA GLN A 32 -4.06 2.40 -9.95
C GLN A 32 -4.62 1.06 -10.48
N ASP A 33 -3.77 0.04 -10.54
CA ASP A 33 -4.10 -1.34 -10.93
C ASP A 33 -4.53 -2.23 -9.76
N ILE A 34 -4.45 -1.75 -8.52
CA ILE A 34 -4.86 -2.47 -7.31
C ILE A 34 -6.26 -2.04 -6.89
N ASP A 35 -7.16 -3.00 -6.68
CA ASP A 35 -8.45 -2.77 -6.01
C ASP A 35 -8.22 -2.56 -4.49
N PRO A 36 -8.44 -1.35 -3.94
CA PRO A 36 -8.15 -1.06 -2.54
C PRO A 36 -9.03 -1.85 -1.55
N LEU A 37 -10.15 -2.40 -2.02
CA LEU A 37 -11.06 -3.23 -1.21
C LEU A 37 -10.69 -4.71 -1.25
N LYS A 38 -9.74 -5.12 -2.10
CA LYS A 38 -9.34 -6.52 -2.28
C LYS A 38 -7.82 -6.70 -2.11
N LEU A 39 -7.31 -6.27 -0.97
CA LEU A 39 -5.91 -6.48 -0.61
C LEU A 39 -5.60 -7.97 -0.44
N GLN A 40 -4.64 -8.50 -1.20
CA GLN A 40 -4.28 -9.92 -1.19
C GLN A 40 -2.92 -10.16 -0.52
N VAL A 41 -2.78 -11.26 0.21
CA VAL A 41 -1.47 -11.70 0.73
C VAL A 41 -0.51 -11.93 -0.44
N ASP A 42 0.76 -11.62 -0.22
CA ASP A 42 1.86 -11.61 -1.19
C ASP A 42 1.80 -10.53 -2.27
N GLN A 43 0.71 -9.75 -2.34
CA GLN A 43 0.62 -8.60 -3.23
C GLN A 43 1.70 -7.56 -2.91
N LEU A 44 2.26 -6.94 -3.93
CA LEU A 44 3.20 -5.83 -3.79
C LEU A 44 2.44 -4.52 -3.90
N VAL A 45 2.53 -3.68 -2.87
CA VAL A 45 2.00 -2.32 -2.86
C VAL A 45 3.16 -1.35 -2.99
N GLN A 46 3.12 -0.49 -4.00
CA GLN A 46 4.05 0.63 -4.13
C GLN A 46 3.76 1.65 -3.04
N LEU A 47 4.79 2.08 -2.33
CA LEU A 47 4.68 3.17 -1.37
C LEU A 47 5.11 4.47 -2.04
N PRO A 48 4.41 5.58 -1.78
CA PRO A 48 4.80 6.87 -2.30
C PRO A 48 6.22 7.21 -1.85
N SER A 49 6.98 7.80 -2.76
CA SER A 49 8.24 8.46 -2.41
C SER A 49 7.87 9.76 -1.68
N ALA A 50 8.55 10.07 -0.59
CA ALA A 50 8.41 11.38 0.08
C ALA A 50 8.77 12.53 -0.86
#